data_AF-A0A2N5RXD9-F1
#
_entry.id   AF-A0A2N5RXD9-F1
#
_cell.length_a   1.000
_cell.length_b   1.000
_cell.length_c   1.000
_cell.angle_alpha   90.00
_cell.angle_beta   90.00
_cell.angle_gamma   90.00
#
_symmetry.space_group_name_H-M   'P 1'
#
loop_
_entity.id
_entity.type
_entity.pdbx_description
1 polymer ?
#
loop_
_entity_poly.entity_id
_entity_poly.type
_entity_poly.pdbx_seq_one_letter_code
_entity_poly.pdbx_strand_id
1 'polypeptide(L)'
;MGGSSSSSSSRRDGTAVWKTARYSTSPDDHHPTSSRPTKLYTTRASVEEALKSSRYAALAASGWRVVHPHDHPLPLVALQKQFHPRLPFRSWNHILDWLHLHLRPVTDELDHHPDISISNFNHLTLTLFTHSLNALTPRDFRLALRIDRIIPPNPRP
;
A
#
# COMPACT_ATOMS: atom_id res chain seq x y z
N MET A 1 26.63 -46.27 -46.83
CA MET A 1 27.44 -45.06 -46.62
C MET A 1 26.44 -43.92 -46.47
N GLY A 2 26.03 -43.54 -45.26
CA GLY A 2 26.83 -42.88 -44.24
C GLY A 2 26.63 -41.37 -44.38
N GLY A 3 25.92 -40.73 -43.45
CA GLY A 3 25.85 -39.27 -43.39
C GLY A 3 24.48 -38.69 -43.01
N SER A 4 24.24 -38.58 -41.71
CA SER A 4 23.16 -37.81 -41.10
C SER A 4 23.43 -36.30 -41.25
N SER A 5 22.36 -35.51 -41.46
CA SER A 5 22.32 -34.09 -41.10
C SER A 5 20.94 -33.74 -40.55
N SER A 6 20.91 -33.50 -39.26
CA SER A 6 19.79 -33.12 -38.41
C SER A 6 19.52 -31.62 -38.43
N SER A 7 18.25 -31.21 -38.33
CA SER A 7 17.73 -30.11 -37.48
C SER A 7 16.25 -29.88 -37.82
N SER A 8 15.35 -30.25 -36.91
CA SER A 8 14.73 -29.39 -35.88
C SER A 8 13.42 -28.76 -36.37
N SER A 9 12.34 -29.05 -35.66
CA SER A 9 11.54 -28.02 -34.97
C SER A 9 10.27 -28.65 -34.39
N SER A 10 10.00 -28.33 -33.13
CA SER A 10 8.85 -28.79 -32.37
C SER A 10 7.59 -28.01 -32.76
N ARG A 11 6.44 -28.67 -32.72
CA ARG A 11 5.12 -28.06 -32.52
C ARG A 11 4.27 -28.99 -31.64
N ARG A 12 3.82 -28.41 -30.51
CA ARG A 12 2.53 -28.50 -29.77
C ARG A 12 1.64 -29.72 -30.10
N ASP A 13 0.97 -30.37 -29.15
CA ASP A 13 -0.13 -29.82 -28.34
C ASP A 13 -0.76 -30.95 -27.48
N GLY A 14 -1.44 -30.59 -26.38
CA GLY A 14 -2.50 -31.35 -25.66
C GLY A 14 -2.17 -32.78 -25.17
N THR A 15 -2.51 -33.23 -23.95
CA THR A 15 -3.77 -33.10 -23.24
C THR A 15 -3.64 -33.77 -21.85
N ALA A 16 -4.52 -33.36 -20.95
CA ALA A 16 -4.55 -33.67 -19.52
C ALA A 16 -4.67 -35.16 -19.15
N VAL A 17 -4.05 -35.53 -18.02
CA VAL A 17 -4.48 -36.67 -17.19
C VAL A 17 -4.38 -36.27 -15.72
N TRP A 18 -5.52 -35.96 -15.10
CA TRP A 18 -5.62 -35.79 -13.65
C TRP A 18 -5.67 -37.18 -13.02
N LYS A 19 -4.60 -37.58 -12.32
CA LYS A 19 -4.61 -38.74 -11.41
C LYS A 19 -4.54 -38.24 -9.98
N THR A 20 -5.53 -38.66 -9.22
CA THR A 20 -5.72 -38.46 -7.79
C THR A 20 -4.53 -38.99 -6.99
N ALA A 21 -3.85 -38.12 -6.25
CA ALA A 21 -2.82 -38.49 -5.29
C ALA A 21 -3.15 -37.90 -3.91
N ARG A 22 -3.76 -38.79 -3.10
CA ARG A 22 -3.77 -38.90 -1.64
C ARG A 22 -3.04 -37.79 -0.87
N TYR A 23 -3.81 -37.02 -0.09
CA TYR A 23 -3.28 -36.19 1.00
C TYR A 23 -2.52 -37.07 2.00
N SER A 24 -1.21 -36.86 2.10
CA SER A 24 -0.39 -37.33 3.21
C SER A 24 -0.24 -36.17 4.18
N THR A 25 -0.88 -36.27 5.34
CA THR A 25 -0.68 -35.35 6.45
C THR A 25 0.71 -35.58 7.05
N SER A 26 1.59 -34.59 6.95
CA SER A 26 2.78 -34.51 7.81
C SER A 26 2.46 -33.56 8.96
N PRO A 27 2.47 -34.02 10.22
CA PRO A 27 2.45 -33.12 11.37
C PRO A 27 3.86 -32.56 11.56
N ASP A 28 3.94 -31.37 12.15
CA ASP A 28 5.17 -30.69 12.58
C ASP A 28 5.98 -29.97 11.50
N ASP A 29 5.56 -28.73 11.23
CA ASP A 29 6.47 -27.59 11.08
C ASP A 29 5.73 -26.31 11.48
N HIS A 30 5.41 -26.20 12.77
CA HIS A 30 4.99 -24.93 13.38
C HIS A 30 6.14 -24.39 14.20
N HIS A 31 7.09 -23.76 13.52
CA HIS A 31 8.03 -22.87 14.17
C HIS A 31 7.26 -21.63 14.63
N PRO A 32 7.15 -21.35 15.95
CA PRO A 32 6.54 -20.11 16.39
C PRO A 32 7.51 -18.99 16.04
N THR A 33 7.26 -18.29 14.93
CA THR A 33 7.96 -17.04 14.65
C THR A 33 7.63 -16.11 15.81
N SER A 34 8.64 -15.81 16.63
CA SER A 34 8.55 -14.81 17.69
C SER A 34 8.36 -13.43 17.04
N SER A 35 7.13 -13.13 16.63
CA SER A 35 6.77 -11.81 16.12
C SER A 35 6.59 -10.89 17.31
N ARG A 36 7.51 -9.94 17.50
CA ARG A 36 7.31 -8.85 18.44
C ARG A 36 5.92 -8.23 18.21
N PRO A 37 5.17 -7.90 19.27
CA PRO A 37 3.87 -7.28 19.12
C PRO A 37 4.00 -5.99 18.31
N THR A 38 3.13 -5.83 17.31
CA THR A 38 3.08 -4.63 16.46
C THR A 38 2.81 -3.42 17.35
N LYS A 39 3.68 -2.40 17.29
CA LYS A 39 3.44 -1.14 18.00
C LYS A 39 2.15 -0.50 17.51
N LEU A 40 1.25 -0.17 18.43
CA LEU A 40 0.00 0.53 18.14
C LEU A 40 0.11 1.99 18.55
N TYR A 41 -0.48 2.86 17.74
CA TYR A 41 -0.61 4.28 18.01
C TYR A 41 -2.10 4.61 18.05
N THR A 42 -2.64 4.74 19.26
CA THR A 42 -4.09 4.91 19.51
C THR A 42 -4.44 6.33 19.97
N THR A 43 -3.44 7.15 20.31
CA THR A 43 -3.65 8.52 20.78
C THR A 43 -2.93 9.52 19.90
N ARG A 44 -3.47 10.74 19.83
CA ARG A 44 -2.87 11.83 19.07
C ARG A 44 -1.42 12.08 19.48
N ALA A 45 -1.17 12.15 20.79
CA ALA A 45 0.16 12.38 21.34
C ALA A 45 1.18 11.32 20.89
N SER A 46 0.79 10.04 20.88
CA SER A 46 1.68 8.94 20.44
C SER A 46 2.07 9.06 18.97
N VAL A 47 1.14 9.51 18.12
CA VAL A 47 1.39 9.72 16.69
C VAL A 47 2.25 10.96 16.48
N GLU A 48 1.97 12.05 17.19
CA GLU A 48 2.77 13.28 17.12
C GLU A 48 4.20 13.06 17.61
N GLU A 49 4.41 12.28 18.66
CA GLU A 49 5.74 11.86 19.10
C GLU A 49 6.45 11.05 18.00
N ALA A 50 5.75 10.10 17.37
CA ALA A 50 6.29 9.34 16.26
C ALA A 50 6.72 10.25 15.09
N LEU A 51 5.89 11.23 14.73
CA LEU A 51 6.18 12.21 13.68
C LEU A 51 7.34 13.14 14.02
N LYS A 52 7.71 13.31 15.30
CA LYS A 52 8.92 14.06 15.70
C LYS A 52 10.19 13.24 15.59
N SER A 53 10.09 11.92 15.50
CA SER A 53 11.27 11.05 15.36
C SER A 53 11.95 11.27 14.01
N SER A 54 13.28 11.10 13.97
CA SER A 54 14.08 11.18 12.73
C SER A 54 13.54 10.27 11.61
N ARG A 55 12.91 9.14 11.98
CA ARG A 55 12.32 8.18 11.05
C ARG A 55 11.12 8.73 10.28
N TYR A 56 10.30 9.59 10.91
CA TYR A 56 9.01 10.03 10.35
C TYR A 56 8.86 11.55 10.24
N ALA A 57 9.86 12.34 10.65
CA ALA A 57 9.85 13.80 10.58
C ALA A 57 9.49 14.35 9.19
N ALA A 58 9.93 13.68 8.13
CA ALA A 58 9.63 14.06 6.75
C ALA A 58 8.11 14.05 6.43
N LEU A 59 7.32 13.19 7.08
CA LEU A 59 5.88 13.10 6.85
C LEU A 59 5.14 14.36 7.32
N ALA A 60 5.48 14.86 8.52
CA ALA A 60 4.89 16.09 9.02
C ALA A 60 5.25 17.29 8.12
N ALA A 61 6.51 17.36 7.69
CA ALA A 61 6.98 18.41 6.78
C ALA A 61 6.29 18.34 5.40
N SER A 62 5.98 17.14 4.90
CA SER A 62 5.33 16.95 3.60
C SER A 62 3.80 17.12 3.63
N GLY A 63 3.22 17.43 4.79
CA GLY A 63 1.78 17.73 4.91
C GLY A 63 0.92 16.64 5.54
N TRP A 64 1.47 15.52 6.02
CA TRP A 64 0.70 14.57 6.80
C TRP A 64 0.32 15.15 8.16
N ARG A 65 -0.92 14.91 8.60
CA ARG A 65 -1.48 15.41 9.85
C ARG A 65 -2.19 14.31 10.61
N VAL A 66 -2.22 14.44 11.94
CA VAL A 66 -3.02 13.55 12.80
C VAL A 66 -4.45 14.06 12.86
N VAL A 67 -5.40 13.21 12.51
CA VAL A 67 -6.83 13.52 12.49
C VAL A 67 -7.62 12.49 13.28
N HIS A 68 -8.84 12.88 13.65
CA HIS A 68 -9.91 11.98 14.08
C HIS A 68 -10.92 11.92 12.93
N PRO A 69 -11.05 10.80 12.21
CA PRO A 69 -12.02 10.71 11.13
C PRO A 69 -13.42 10.91 11.70
N HIS A 70 -14.11 11.97 11.25
CA HIS A 70 -15.40 12.38 11.83
C HIS A 70 -16.51 11.34 11.64
N ASP A 71 -16.42 10.53 10.58
CA ASP A 71 -17.44 9.54 10.22
C ASP A 71 -17.12 8.12 10.70
N HIS A 72 -16.18 7.95 11.64
CA HIS A 72 -15.84 6.64 12.18
C HIS A 72 -16.47 6.43 13.57
N PRO A 73 -17.14 5.29 13.83
CA PRO A 73 -17.83 5.04 15.10
C PRO A 73 -16.89 4.84 16.31
N LEU A 74 -15.58 4.73 16.06
CA LEU A 74 -14.57 4.50 17.09
C LEU A 74 -13.68 5.74 17.24
N PRO A 75 -13.23 6.06 18.47
CA PRO A 75 -12.32 7.18 18.73
C PRO A 75 -10.89 6.83 18.29
N LEU A 76 -10.69 6.64 16.99
CA LEU A 76 -9.40 6.31 16.41
C LEU A 76 -8.64 7.55 15.97
N VAL A 77 -7.33 7.37 15.82
CA VAL A 77 -6.42 8.35 15.21
C VAL A 77 -5.95 7.84 13.87
N ALA A 78 -5.88 8.73 12.89
CA ALA A 78 -5.42 8.42 11.55
C ALA A 78 -4.38 9.46 11.09
N LEU A 79 -3.56 9.07 10.11
CA LEU A 79 -2.73 10.00 9.35
C LEU A 79 -3.48 10.41 8.11
N GLN A 80 -3.65 11.71 7.90
CA GLN A 80 -4.32 12.24 6.73
C GLN A 80 -3.41 13.18 5.95
N LYS A 81 -3.51 13.11 4.63
CA LYS A 81 -2.89 14.06 3.70
C LYS A 81 -3.95 14.59 2.75
N GLN A 82 -4.12 15.91 2.78
CA GLN A 82 -4.96 16.64 1.85
C GLN A 82 -4.08 17.30 0.80
N PHE A 83 -4.43 17.14 -0.47
CA PHE A 83 -3.72 17.77 -1.58
C PHE A 83 -4.38 19.11 -1.92
N HIS A 84 -3.58 20.12 -2.25
CA HIS A 84 -4.10 21.44 -2.57
C HIS A 84 -5.04 21.37 -3.78
N PRO A 85 -6.12 22.17 -3.83
CA PRO A 85 -6.93 22.28 -5.03
C PRO A 85 -6.06 22.56 -6.26
N ARG A 86 -6.24 21.78 -7.33
CA ARG A 86 -5.52 21.92 -8.61
C ARG A 86 -4.03 21.59 -8.60
N LEU A 87 -3.43 21.24 -7.46
CA LEU A 87 -2.00 20.89 -7.37
C LEU A 87 -1.74 19.73 -6.38
N PRO A 88 -1.00 18.69 -6.80
CA PRO A 88 -0.43 18.48 -8.14
C PRO A 88 -1.50 18.04 -9.17
N PHE A 89 -2.69 17.66 -8.71
CA PHE A 89 -3.73 17.09 -9.55
C PHE A 89 -4.63 18.17 -10.16
N ARG A 90 -4.40 18.47 -11.43
CA ARG A 90 -5.11 19.53 -12.17
C ARG A 90 -6.51 19.13 -12.67
N SER A 91 -6.86 17.85 -12.64
CA SER A 91 -8.14 17.34 -13.11
C SER A 91 -8.52 16.04 -12.40
N TRP A 92 -9.79 15.65 -12.50
CA TRP A 92 -10.29 14.34 -12.09
C TRP A 92 -9.48 13.20 -12.73
N ASN A 93 -9.27 13.24 -14.06
CA ASN A 93 -8.51 12.20 -14.76
C ASN A 93 -7.06 12.10 -14.26
N HIS A 94 -6.42 13.23 -13.95
CA HIS A 94 -5.05 13.20 -13.42
C HIS A 94 -4.99 12.50 -12.04
N ILE A 95 -6.03 12.62 -11.20
CA ILE A 95 -6.12 11.82 -9.97
C ILE A 95 -6.23 10.33 -10.32
N LEU A 96 -7.18 9.96 -11.19
CA LEU A 96 -7.39 8.55 -11.54
C LEU A 96 -6.15 7.90 -12.15
N ASP A 97 -5.46 8.61 -13.05
CA ASP A 97 -4.23 8.14 -13.66
C ASP A 97 -3.15 7.93 -12.59
N TRP A 98 -2.98 8.88 -11.66
CA TRP A 98 -1.99 8.73 -10.60
C TRP A 98 -2.34 7.59 -9.63
N LEU A 99 -3.62 7.44 -9.28
CA LEU A 99 -4.10 6.34 -8.45
C LEU A 99 -3.82 4.99 -9.12
N HIS A 100 -4.13 4.88 -10.42
CA HIS A 100 -3.96 3.64 -11.18
C HIS A 100 -2.49 3.30 -11.41
N LEU A 101 -1.69 4.27 -11.88
CA LEU A 101 -0.33 4.02 -12.36
C LEU A 101 0.71 4.03 -11.24
N HIS A 102 0.44 4.70 -10.11
CA HIS A 102 1.44 4.92 -9.07
C HIS A 102 0.99 4.46 -7.69
N LEU A 103 -0.20 4.87 -7.22
CA LEU A 103 -0.63 4.52 -5.87
C LEU A 103 -0.94 3.02 -5.74
N ARG A 104 -1.76 2.47 -6.65
CA ARG A 104 -2.18 1.06 -6.61
C ARG A 104 -1.00 0.09 -6.51
N PRO A 105 0.04 0.16 -7.38
CA PRO A 105 1.17 -0.75 -7.27
C PRO A 105 1.86 -0.71 -5.90
N VAL A 106 1.98 0.48 -5.29
CA VAL A 106 2.60 0.65 -3.97
C VAL A 106 1.73 0.07 -2.86
N THR A 107 0.42 0.27 -2.91
CA THR A 107 -0.50 -0.27 -1.90
C THR A 107 -0.62 -1.79 -2.00
N ASP A 108 -0.60 -2.33 -3.22
CA ASP A 108 -0.65 -3.78 -3.47
C ASP A 108 0.67 -4.45 -3.06
N GLU A 109 1.82 -3.85 -3.35
CA GLU A 109 3.15 -4.33 -2.88
C GLU A 109 3.22 -4.40 -1.35
N LEU A 110 2.64 -3.42 -0.67
CA LEU A 110 2.63 -3.34 0.80
C LEU A 110 1.48 -4.11 1.46
N ASP A 111 0.54 -4.64 0.67
CA ASP A 111 -0.72 -5.21 1.16
C ASP A 111 -1.38 -4.29 2.21
N HIS A 112 -1.44 -3.00 1.91
CA HIS A 112 -1.92 -1.98 2.83
C HIS A 112 -2.48 -0.81 2.04
N HIS A 113 -3.77 -0.51 2.23
CA HIS A 113 -4.50 0.44 1.39
C HIS A 113 -4.96 1.66 2.21
N PRO A 114 -4.92 2.87 1.62
CA PRO A 114 -5.52 4.05 2.21
C PRO A 114 -7.04 4.07 2.01
N ASP A 115 -7.73 4.80 2.86
CA ASP A 115 -9.03 5.34 2.51
C ASP A 115 -8.84 6.55 1.59
N ILE A 116 -9.57 6.59 0.48
CA ILE A 116 -9.43 7.58 -0.58
C ILE A 116 -10.73 8.40 -0.68
N SER A 117 -10.61 9.72 -0.63
CA SER A 117 -11.71 10.64 -0.94
C SER A 117 -11.29 11.59 -2.04
N ILE A 118 -12.15 11.72 -3.07
CA ILE A 118 -12.03 12.74 -4.10
C ILE A 118 -13.27 13.62 -4.02
N SER A 119 -13.06 14.90 -3.76
CA SER A 119 -14.12 15.89 -3.64
C SER A 119 -13.83 17.10 -4.52
N ASN A 120 -14.83 17.97 -4.71
CA ASN A 120 -14.66 19.27 -5.37
C ASN A 120 -13.88 19.17 -6.69
N PHE A 121 -14.27 18.22 -7.54
CA PHE A 121 -13.64 17.85 -8.81
C PHE A 121 -12.25 17.21 -8.70
N ASN A 122 -11.28 17.86 -8.07
CA ASN A 122 -9.89 17.40 -8.07
C ASN A 122 -9.17 17.60 -6.72
N HIS A 123 -9.92 17.57 -5.62
CA HIS A 123 -9.35 17.56 -4.27
C HIS A 123 -9.24 16.13 -3.78
N LEU A 124 -8.01 15.60 -3.79
CA LEU A 124 -7.68 14.28 -3.22
C LEU A 124 -7.37 14.40 -1.72
N THR A 125 -7.94 13.52 -0.92
CA THR A 125 -7.57 13.27 0.47
C THR A 125 -7.27 11.78 0.66
N LEU A 126 -6.15 11.49 1.32
CA LEU A 126 -5.77 10.13 1.72
C LEU A 126 -5.78 10.03 3.24
N THR A 127 -6.43 9.01 3.79
CA THR A 127 -6.46 8.72 5.22
C THR A 127 -5.90 7.32 5.48
N LEU A 128 -5.01 7.20 6.46
CA LEU A 128 -4.28 5.98 6.78
C LEU A 128 -4.50 5.58 8.23
N PHE A 129 -4.95 4.35 8.43
CA PHE A 129 -4.91 3.59 9.67
C PHE A 129 -5.09 2.10 9.36
N THR A 130 -4.73 1.24 10.29
CA THR A 130 -4.92 -0.21 10.14
C THR A 130 -6.32 -0.60 10.65
N HIS A 131 -7.27 -0.78 9.72
CA HIS A 131 -8.68 -1.09 9.99
C HIS A 131 -8.87 -2.27 10.96
N SER A 132 -8.18 -3.38 10.73
CA SER A 132 -8.31 -4.59 11.55
C SER A 132 -7.88 -4.40 13.01
N LEU A 133 -7.16 -3.33 13.32
CA LEU A 133 -6.65 -2.99 14.65
C LEU A 133 -7.24 -1.69 15.20
N ASN A 134 -8.06 -0.98 14.42
CA ASN A 134 -8.61 0.34 14.75
C ASN A 134 -7.55 1.32 15.30
N ALA A 135 -6.33 1.25 14.75
CA ALA A 135 -5.19 2.02 15.21
C ALA A 135 -4.20 2.27 14.08
N LEU A 136 -3.36 3.30 14.24
CA LEU A 136 -2.17 3.46 13.43
C LEU A 136 -1.12 2.41 13.83
N THR A 137 -0.41 1.87 12.85
CA THR A 137 0.70 0.94 13.01
C THR A 137 1.90 1.40 12.18
N PRO A 138 3.10 0.80 12.33
CA PRO A 138 4.22 1.07 11.46
C PRO A 138 3.96 0.85 9.95
N ARG A 139 2.93 0.07 9.58
CA ARG A 139 2.53 -0.13 8.17
C ARG A 139 1.98 1.16 7.57
N ASP A 140 1.19 1.90 8.34
CA ASP A 140 0.62 3.18 7.91
C ASP A 140 1.70 4.23 7.63
N PHE A 141 2.67 4.38 8.54
CA PHE A 141 3.79 5.29 8.32
C PHE A 141 4.67 4.87 7.13
N ARG A 142 4.85 3.56 6.93
CA ARG A 142 5.60 3.03 5.78
C ARG A 142 4.90 3.37 4.46
N LEU A 143 3.58 3.18 4.39
CA LEU A 143 2.79 3.54 3.22
C LEU A 143 2.84 5.05 2.98
N ALA A 144 2.67 5.88 4.01
CA ALA A 144 2.79 7.34 3.91
C ALA A 144 4.14 7.79 3.29
N LEU A 145 5.25 7.19 3.74
CA LEU A 145 6.58 7.47 3.20
C LEU A 145 6.73 7.05 1.73
N ARG A 146 6.08 5.94 1.32
CA ARG A 146 6.12 5.50 -0.08
C ARG A 146 5.26 6.38 -0.97
N ILE A 147 4.08 6.80 -0.49
CA ILE A 147 3.21 7.76 -1.16
C ILE A 147 3.97 9.05 -1.44
N ASP A 148 4.66 9.62 -0.44
CA ASP A 148 5.39 10.88 -0.61
C ASP A 148 6.43 10.85 -1.74
N ARG A 149 6.99 9.68 -2.05
CA ARG A 149 8.00 9.50 -3.11
C ARG A 149 7.41 9.41 -4.50
N ILE A 150 6.10 9.15 -4.62
CA ILE A 150 5.42 9.01 -5.91
C ILE A 150 4.47 10.17 -6.19
N ILE A 151 4.38 11.17 -5.30
CA ILE A 151 3.60 12.39 -5.54
C ILE A 151 4.23 13.14 -6.75
N PRO A 152 3.44 13.55 -7.75
CA PRO A 152 3.97 14.32 -8.86
C PRO A 152 4.53 15.66 -8.36
N PRO A 153 5.67 16.13 -8.89
CA PRO A 153 6.15 17.46 -8.55
C PRO A 153 5.10 18.51 -8.94
N ASN A 154 5.02 19.61 -8.19
CA ASN A 154 4.20 20.73 -8.60
C ASN A 154 4.68 21.19 -9.98
N PRO A 155 3.83 21.17 -11.02
CA PRO A 155 4.20 21.74 -12.32
C PRO A 155 4.62 23.19 -12.11
N ARG A 156 5.85 23.52 -12.55
CA ARG A 156 6.37 24.90 -12.50
C ARG A 156 5.39 25.83 -13.23
N PRO A 157 5.21 27.07 -12.73
CA PRO A 157 4.32 28.04 -13.37
C PRO A 157 4.65 28.25 -14.84
#